data_AF-A0A6M0APB7-F1
#
_entry.id   AF-A0A6M0APB7-F1
#
_cell.length_a   1.000
_cell.length_b   1.000
_cell.length_c   1.000
_cell.angle_alpha   90.00
_cell.angle_beta   90.00
_cell.angle_gamma   90.00
#
_symmetry.space_group_name_H-M   'P 1'
#
loop_
_entity.id
_entity.type
_entity.pdbx_description
1 polymer ?
#
loop_
_entity_poly.entity_id
_entity_poly.type
_entity_poly.pdbx_seq_one_letter_code
_entity_poly.pdbx_strand_id
1 'polypeptide(L)'
;MRSHISSTENSALTTQQYFPIISHNIKTSADVGATFHIEPNHNPRAREPALAWFALTRQGGQLIPLDQCDCQLAVYSKSSSELGSSPILEPQLKAISAEQYQGIPGADLVFPKAGVYELVLSGTPKSGDSFKPFEIKYDVTVTPGKKTATVPSPATEHRFNQQSESFSEEDTAPSEPQLLQWWLPVGIFALVILGIASVLLWKKATGKR
;
A
#
# COMPACT_ATOMS: atom_id res chain seq x y z
N MET A 1 -46.51 45.42 -1.24
CA MET A 1 -46.39 43.95 -1.24
C MET A 1 -44.90 43.61 -1.17
N ARG A 2 -44.49 42.97 -0.06
CA ARG A 2 -43.11 42.51 0.21
C ARG A 2 -42.96 41.10 -0.35
N SER A 3 -41.84 40.82 -1.01
CA SER A 3 -41.39 39.46 -1.29
C SER A 3 -39.86 39.46 -1.25
N HIS A 4 -39.29 39.34 -0.05
CA HIS A 4 -37.88 39.04 0.12
C HIS A 4 -37.72 37.52 0.05
N ILE A 5 -37.02 37.04 -0.96
CA ILE A 5 -36.66 35.64 -1.14
C ILE A 5 -35.48 35.37 -0.20
N SER A 6 -35.71 34.49 0.78
CA SER A 6 -34.69 34.02 1.71
C SER A 6 -33.86 32.93 1.03
N SER A 7 -32.60 33.21 0.71
CA SER A 7 -31.63 32.20 0.27
C SER A 7 -31.10 31.48 1.51
N THR A 8 -31.63 30.30 1.80
CA THR A 8 -31.03 29.36 2.74
C THR A 8 -29.90 28.61 2.05
N GLU A 9 -28.66 29.01 2.31
CA GLU A 9 -27.47 28.26 1.89
C GLU A 9 -27.36 26.98 2.73
N ASN A 10 -27.74 25.84 2.13
CA ASN A 10 -27.46 24.53 2.69
C ASN A 10 -25.95 24.28 2.62
N SER A 11 -25.27 24.47 3.75
CA SER A 11 -23.89 24.00 3.94
C SER A 11 -23.89 22.48 3.88
N ALA A 12 -23.57 21.93 2.71
CA ALA A 12 -23.32 20.51 2.54
C ALA A 12 -22.01 20.15 3.27
N LEU A 13 -22.14 19.51 4.43
CA LEU A 13 -21.03 18.82 5.09
C LEU A 13 -20.46 17.80 4.10
N THR A 14 -19.28 18.06 3.56
CA THR A 14 -18.53 17.07 2.78
C THR A 14 -17.94 16.08 3.78
N THR A 15 -18.68 15.03 4.09
CA THR A 15 -18.17 13.89 4.83
C THR A 15 -17.10 13.23 3.97
N GLN A 16 -15.83 13.44 4.30
CA GLN A 16 -14.74 12.65 3.74
C GLN A 16 -14.96 11.19 4.16
N GLN A 17 -15.57 10.40 3.26
CA GLN A 17 -15.66 8.96 3.40
C GLN A 17 -14.26 8.38 3.27
N TYR A 18 -13.61 8.15 4.41
CA TYR A 18 -12.43 7.33 4.51
C TYR A 18 -12.87 5.87 4.33
N PHE A 19 -12.78 5.36 3.10
CA PHE A 19 -12.92 3.94 2.86
C PHE A 19 -11.62 3.26 3.32
N PRO A 20 -11.64 2.45 4.38
CA PRO A 20 -10.45 1.68 4.72
C PRO A 20 -10.23 0.69 3.57
N ILE A 21 -9.12 0.84 2.83
CA ILE A 21 -8.70 -0.14 1.83
C ILE A 21 -8.07 -1.31 2.58
N ILE A 22 -8.89 -2.10 3.27
CA ILE A 22 -8.49 -3.41 3.78
C ILE A 22 -8.67 -4.37 2.61
N SER A 23 -7.64 -4.52 1.78
CA SER A 23 -7.64 -5.47 0.66
C SER A 23 -6.98 -6.80 1.04
N HIS A 24 -7.11 -7.18 2.30
CA HIS A 24 -6.87 -8.55 2.76
C HIS A 24 -7.98 -9.46 2.26
N ASN A 25 -7.77 -10.09 1.11
CA ASN A 25 -8.70 -11.11 0.63
C ASN A 25 -8.44 -12.40 1.40
N ILE A 26 -9.40 -12.78 2.26
CA ILE A 26 -9.37 -14.06 2.95
C ILE A 26 -10.07 -15.10 2.09
N LYS A 27 -9.39 -16.20 1.80
CA LYS A 27 -9.97 -17.37 1.14
C LYS A 27 -9.65 -18.62 1.95
N THR A 28 -10.47 -19.65 1.80
CA THR A 28 -10.30 -20.92 2.50
C THR A 28 -10.29 -22.08 1.50
N SER A 29 -9.55 -23.13 1.84
CA SER A 29 -9.50 -24.39 1.10
C SER A 29 -9.21 -25.50 2.10
N ALA A 30 -10.06 -26.53 2.12
CA ALA A 30 -10.07 -27.56 3.16
C ALA A 30 -10.12 -26.95 4.58
N ASP A 31 -9.11 -27.20 5.41
CA ASP A 31 -8.97 -26.67 6.77
C ASP A 31 -7.94 -25.52 6.87
N VAL A 32 -7.55 -24.94 5.73
CA VAL A 32 -6.59 -23.83 5.63
C VAL A 32 -7.30 -22.55 5.19
N GLY A 33 -7.14 -21.48 5.98
CA GLY A 33 -7.45 -20.11 5.60
C GLY A 33 -6.19 -19.36 5.18
N ALA A 34 -6.30 -18.52 4.15
CA ALA A 34 -5.20 -17.68 3.68
C ALA A 34 -5.66 -16.22 3.60
N THR A 35 -4.94 -15.36 4.29
CA THR A 35 -5.04 -13.91 4.11
C THR A 35 -3.98 -13.48 3.12
N PHE A 36 -4.40 -12.88 2.01
CA PHE A 36 -3.50 -12.44 0.95
C PHE A 36 -3.37 -10.92 0.91
N HIS A 37 -2.15 -10.46 0.65
CA HIS A 37 -1.83 -9.07 0.37
C HIS A 37 -0.76 -9.00 -0.72
N ILE A 38 -0.77 -7.91 -1.50
CA ILE A 38 0.27 -7.62 -2.46
C ILE A 38 0.66 -6.15 -2.43
N GLU A 39 1.97 -5.89 -2.37
CA GLU A 39 2.54 -4.56 -2.33
C GLU A 39 2.99 -4.10 -3.72
N PRO A 40 2.97 -2.78 -4.00
CA PRO A 40 2.50 -1.70 -3.13
C PRO A 40 0.97 -1.55 -3.17
N ASN A 41 0.34 -1.41 -1.99
CA ASN A 41 -1.06 -1.01 -1.82
C ASN A 41 -2.08 -1.78 -2.68
N HIS A 42 -1.89 -3.08 -2.89
CA HIS A 42 -2.74 -3.94 -3.74
C HIS A 42 -2.82 -3.52 -5.21
N ASN A 43 -1.91 -2.64 -5.65
CA ASN A 43 -1.89 -2.05 -6.97
C ASN A 43 -0.53 -2.26 -7.64
N PRO A 44 -0.12 -3.52 -7.89
CA PRO A 44 1.14 -3.80 -8.57
C PRO A 44 1.16 -3.18 -9.97
N ARG A 45 2.37 -2.82 -10.41
CA ARG A 45 2.63 -2.21 -11.70
C ARG A 45 3.50 -3.11 -12.56
N ALA A 46 3.22 -3.14 -13.85
CA ALA A 46 4.00 -3.93 -14.80
C ALA A 46 5.44 -3.44 -14.86
N ARG A 47 6.40 -4.38 -14.84
CA ARG A 47 7.85 -4.13 -14.84
C ARG A 47 8.38 -3.41 -13.60
N GLU A 48 7.60 -3.39 -12.52
CA GLU A 48 8.01 -2.86 -11.22
C GLU A 48 7.96 -4.00 -10.18
N PRO A 49 8.84 -3.99 -9.15
CA PRO A 49 8.80 -4.97 -8.07
C PRO A 49 7.49 -4.90 -7.28
N ALA A 50 6.98 -6.07 -6.92
CA ALA A 50 5.84 -6.28 -6.03
C ALA A 50 6.18 -7.38 -5.01
N LEU A 51 5.65 -7.28 -3.79
CA LEU A 51 5.77 -8.31 -2.78
C LEU A 51 4.39 -8.91 -2.52
N ALA A 52 4.20 -10.18 -2.84
CA ALA A 52 3.01 -10.94 -2.45
C ALA A 52 3.28 -11.73 -1.17
N TRP A 53 2.34 -11.74 -0.23
CA TRP A 53 2.45 -12.56 0.97
C TRP A 53 1.11 -13.15 1.40
N PHE A 54 1.19 -14.27 2.11
CA PHE A 54 0.05 -15.11 2.47
C PHE A 54 0.13 -15.52 3.94
N ALA A 55 -0.72 -14.95 4.80
CA ALA A 55 -0.83 -15.44 6.17
C ALA A 55 -1.77 -16.67 6.19
N LEU A 56 -1.17 -17.84 6.28
CA LEU A 56 -1.87 -19.12 6.33
C LEU A 56 -2.27 -19.46 7.76
N THR A 57 -3.50 -19.94 7.95
CA THR A 57 -4.02 -20.37 9.25
C THR A 57 -4.76 -21.69 9.12
N ARG A 58 -4.68 -22.53 10.16
CA ARG A 58 -5.54 -23.70 10.33
C ARG A 58 -6.91 -23.25 10.81
N GLN A 59 -7.90 -24.14 10.72
CA GLN A 59 -9.17 -23.95 11.44
C GLN A 59 -8.89 -23.64 12.93
N GLY A 60 -9.52 -22.61 13.46
CA GLY A 60 -9.24 -22.08 14.81
C GLY A 60 -8.21 -20.95 14.85
N GLY A 61 -7.64 -20.55 13.70
CA GLY A 61 -6.81 -19.34 13.56
C GLY A 61 -5.33 -19.52 13.89
N GLN A 62 -4.88 -20.75 14.13
CA GLN A 62 -3.46 -21.04 14.37
C GLN A 62 -2.66 -20.81 13.07
N LEU A 63 -1.61 -20.01 13.14
CA LEU A 63 -0.73 -19.71 11.99
C LEU A 63 -0.03 -20.97 11.48
N ILE A 64 0.08 -21.09 10.15
CA ILE A 64 0.91 -22.07 9.43
C ILE A 64 2.12 -21.30 8.85
N PRO A 65 3.29 -21.35 9.49
CA PRO A 65 4.51 -20.76 8.94
C PRO A 65 5.02 -21.55 7.73
N LEU A 66 5.82 -20.91 6.87
CA LEU A 66 6.36 -21.50 5.64
C LEU A 66 7.28 -22.70 5.93
N ASP A 67 7.96 -22.72 7.07
CA ASP A 67 8.83 -23.83 7.46
C ASP A 67 8.04 -25.13 7.71
N GLN A 68 6.73 -25.06 7.96
CA GLN A 68 5.79 -26.18 8.12
C GLN A 68 5.04 -26.56 6.83
N CYS A 69 5.21 -25.79 5.76
CA CYS A 69 4.52 -25.99 4.49
C CYS A 69 5.49 -26.30 3.35
N ASP A 70 5.20 -27.33 2.57
CA ASP A 70 5.74 -27.52 1.22
C ASP A 70 4.88 -26.71 0.24
N CYS A 71 4.96 -25.39 0.39
CA CYS A 71 4.15 -24.44 -0.35
C CYS A 71 4.80 -24.08 -1.69
N GLN A 72 3.97 -23.83 -2.70
CA GLN A 72 4.38 -23.39 -4.04
C GLN A 72 3.47 -22.26 -4.52
N LEU A 73 4.03 -21.31 -5.27
CA LEU A 73 3.29 -20.21 -5.89
C LEU A 73 3.49 -20.25 -7.40
N ALA A 74 2.38 -20.31 -8.14
CA ALA A 74 2.35 -20.23 -9.59
C ALA A 74 1.50 -19.02 -10.03
N VAL A 75 1.99 -18.26 -11.02
CA VAL A 75 1.31 -17.08 -11.55
C VAL A 75 0.92 -17.31 -13.00
N TYR A 76 -0.36 -17.17 -13.30
CA TYR A 76 -0.90 -17.34 -14.64
C TYR A 76 -1.40 -16.00 -15.16
N SER A 77 -1.14 -15.68 -16.43
CA SER A 77 -1.84 -14.57 -17.07
C SER A 77 -3.27 -14.98 -17.39
N LYS A 78 -4.26 -14.16 -17.02
CA LYS A 78 -5.63 -14.27 -17.53
C LYS A 78 -5.77 -13.41 -18.78
N SER A 79 -6.12 -14.05 -19.89
CA SER A 79 -6.70 -13.32 -21.03
C SER A 79 -8.20 -13.17 -20.80
N SER A 80 -8.87 -12.33 -21.59
CA SER A 80 -10.32 -12.06 -21.44
C SER A 80 -11.22 -13.30 -21.51
N SER A 81 -10.72 -14.44 -21.96
CA SER A 81 -11.50 -15.67 -22.15
C SER A 81 -10.87 -16.94 -21.56
N GLU A 82 -9.57 -16.94 -21.22
CA GLU A 82 -8.86 -18.17 -20.83
C GLU A 82 -7.73 -17.89 -19.84
N LEU A 83 -7.55 -18.82 -18.89
CA LEU A 83 -6.34 -18.92 -18.10
C LEU A 83 -5.21 -19.41 -19.02
N GLY A 84 -4.02 -18.82 -18.93
CA GLY A 84 -2.87 -19.33 -19.65
C GLY A 84 -2.63 -20.82 -19.36
N SER A 85 -2.22 -21.58 -20.38
CA SER A 85 -1.99 -23.03 -20.28
C SER A 85 -0.78 -23.40 -19.40
N SER A 86 0.06 -22.44 -19.05
CA SER A 86 1.25 -22.64 -18.22
C SER A 86 1.52 -21.40 -17.36
N PRO A 87 2.14 -21.57 -16.17
CA PRO A 87 2.51 -20.44 -15.35
C PRO A 87 3.55 -19.58 -16.07
N ILE A 88 3.38 -18.27 -15.97
CA ILE A 88 4.33 -17.29 -16.51
C ILE A 88 5.40 -16.88 -15.47
N LEU A 89 5.14 -17.12 -14.17
CA LEU A 89 6.09 -16.96 -13.08
C LEU A 89 5.88 -18.08 -12.06
N GLU A 90 6.98 -18.62 -11.54
CA GLU A 90 7.02 -19.60 -10.45
C GLU A 90 8.06 -19.14 -9.41
N PRO A 91 7.78 -18.05 -8.68
CA PRO A 91 8.72 -17.49 -7.72
C PRO A 91 8.97 -18.46 -6.56
N GLN A 92 10.19 -18.48 -6.04
CA GLN A 92 10.47 -19.17 -4.79
C GLN A 92 9.81 -18.43 -3.63
N LEU A 93 9.14 -19.18 -2.75
CA LEU A 93 8.61 -18.66 -1.50
C LEU A 93 9.74 -18.52 -0.47
N LYS A 94 9.74 -17.40 0.24
CA LYS A 94 10.62 -17.10 1.37
C LYS A 94 9.79 -16.77 2.59
N ALA A 95 10.31 -17.11 3.77
CA ALA A 95 9.68 -16.75 5.03
C ALA A 95 9.90 -15.25 5.26
N ILE A 96 8.82 -14.52 5.48
CA ILE A 96 8.87 -13.08 5.80
C ILE A 96 8.07 -12.78 7.07
N SER A 97 8.25 -11.57 7.57
CA SER A 97 7.36 -10.97 8.57
C SER A 97 6.68 -9.75 7.95
N ALA A 98 5.36 -9.71 8.01
CA ALA A 98 4.55 -8.62 7.50
C ALA A 98 3.37 -8.39 8.44
N GLU A 99 3.05 -7.12 8.70
CA GLU A 99 2.05 -6.72 9.68
C GLU A 99 2.30 -7.40 11.04
N GLN A 100 1.35 -8.21 11.52
CA GLN A 100 1.43 -8.97 12.77
C GLN A 100 1.91 -10.41 12.57
N TYR A 101 2.11 -10.85 11.33
CA TYR A 101 2.44 -12.24 10.99
C TYR A 101 3.95 -12.43 10.85
N GLN A 102 4.43 -13.62 11.24
CA GLN A 102 5.84 -13.98 11.21
C GLN A 102 6.03 -15.33 10.54
N GLY A 103 7.12 -15.46 9.78
CA GLY A 103 7.45 -16.71 9.09
C GLY A 103 6.46 -17.10 7.99
N ILE A 104 5.66 -16.16 7.49
CA ILE A 104 4.65 -16.45 6.48
C ILE A 104 5.27 -16.58 5.08
N PRO A 105 4.64 -17.35 4.18
CA PRO A 105 5.00 -17.37 2.77
C PRO A 105 4.95 -15.98 2.13
N GLY A 106 6.07 -15.55 1.55
CA GLY A 106 6.15 -14.34 0.72
C GLY A 106 6.99 -14.56 -0.54
N ALA A 107 6.72 -13.78 -1.59
CA ALA A 107 7.43 -13.86 -2.87
C ALA A 107 7.59 -12.47 -3.50
N ASP A 108 8.78 -12.20 -4.03
CA ASP A 108 9.00 -11.05 -4.90
C ASP A 108 8.49 -11.37 -6.31
N LEU A 109 7.74 -10.45 -6.90
CA LEU A 109 7.11 -10.58 -8.20
C LEU A 109 7.49 -9.40 -9.09
N VAL A 110 7.69 -9.66 -10.39
CA VAL A 110 7.76 -8.62 -11.42
C VAL A 110 6.85 -9.04 -12.57
N PHE A 111 5.68 -8.41 -12.65
CA PHE A 111 4.71 -8.73 -13.71
C PHE A 111 5.19 -8.16 -15.04
N PRO A 112 5.21 -8.95 -16.14
CA PRO A 112 5.81 -8.50 -17.40
C PRO A 112 5.01 -7.40 -18.10
N LYS A 113 3.68 -7.44 -17.99
CA LYS A 113 2.74 -6.52 -18.65
C LYS A 113 1.54 -6.18 -17.76
N ALA A 114 0.84 -5.10 -18.09
CA ALA A 114 -0.44 -4.80 -17.47
C ALA A 114 -1.48 -5.86 -17.87
N GLY A 115 -2.43 -6.13 -16.99
CA GLY A 115 -3.46 -7.15 -17.20
C GLY A 115 -3.91 -7.80 -15.91
N VAL A 116 -4.75 -8.83 -16.02
CA VAL A 116 -5.21 -9.63 -14.88
C VAL A 116 -4.38 -10.90 -14.79
N TYR A 117 -3.96 -11.26 -13.59
CA TYR A 117 -3.21 -12.46 -13.28
C TYR A 117 -3.92 -13.27 -12.21
N GLU A 118 -3.80 -14.59 -12.26
CA GLU A 118 -4.22 -15.48 -11.19
C GLU A 118 -2.98 -16.01 -10.47
N LEU A 119 -2.90 -15.74 -9.17
CA LEU A 119 -1.90 -16.30 -8.27
C LEU A 119 -2.50 -17.55 -7.65
N VAL A 120 -1.88 -18.70 -7.89
CA VAL A 120 -2.28 -20.00 -7.35
C VAL A 120 -1.27 -20.39 -6.29
N LEU A 121 -1.68 -20.33 -5.02
CA LEU A 121 -0.92 -20.84 -3.89
C LEU A 121 -1.42 -22.25 -3.57
N SER A 122 -0.52 -23.23 -3.57
CA SER A 122 -0.80 -24.59 -3.15
C SER A 122 0.21 -25.06 -2.11
N GLY A 123 -0.16 -26.07 -1.33
CA GLY A 123 0.74 -26.61 -0.33
C GLY A 123 0.26 -27.88 0.33
N THR A 124 1.23 -28.61 0.89
CA THR A 124 1.04 -29.78 1.74
C THR A 124 1.76 -29.59 3.06
N PRO A 125 1.31 -30.23 4.15
CA PRO A 125 2.06 -30.21 5.41
C PRO A 125 3.40 -30.93 5.22
N LYS A 126 4.46 -30.38 5.82
CA LYS A 126 5.70 -31.12 6.03
C LYS A 126 5.50 -32.20 7.08
N SER A 127 6.41 -33.16 7.13
CA SER A 127 6.31 -34.32 8.03
C SER A 127 6.12 -33.90 9.49
N GLY A 128 5.01 -34.32 10.11
CA GLY A 128 4.67 -34.03 11.50
C GLY A 128 3.74 -32.83 11.69
N ASP A 129 3.49 -32.03 10.66
CA ASP A 129 2.50 -30.95 10.68
C ASP A 129 1.10 -31.43 10.30
N SER A 130 0.08 -30.71 10.75
CA SER A 130 -1.31 -31.11 10.57
C SER A 130 -2.14 -29.99 9.90
N PHE A 131 -2.27 -30.07 8.59
CA PHE A 131 -3.33 -29.43 7.80
C PHE A 131 -3.52 -30.23 6.51
N LYS A 132 -4.66 -30.10 5.84
CA LYS A 132 -4.93 -30.82 4.58
C LYS A 132 -4.24 -30.12 3.40
N PRO A 133 -3.84 -30.88 2.36
CA PRO A 133 -3.43 -30.29 1.10
C PRO A 133 -4.44 -29.25 0.60
N PHE A 134 -3.95 -28.12 0.10
CA PHE A 134 -4.80 -27.00 -0.31
C PHE A 134 -4.35 -26.38 -1.63
N GLU A 135 -5.30 -25.71 -2.28
CA GLU A 135 -5.09 -24.79 -3.40
C GLU A 135 -6.00 -23.58 -3.22
N ILE A 136 -5.43 -22.37 -3.32
CA ILE A 136 -6.15 -21.10 -3.17
C ILE A 136 -5.71 -20.16 -4.30
N LYS A 137 -6.68 -19.48 -4.92
CA LYS A 137 -6.47 -18.64 -6.12
C LYS A 137 -6.82 -17.18 -5.83
N TYR A 138 -6.00 -16.24 -6.28
CA TYR A 138 -6.27 -14.81 -6.17
C TYR A 138 -6.13 -14.11 -7.52
N ASP A 139 -7.12 -13.29 -7.87
CA ASP A 139 -7.02 -12.42 -9.03
C ASP A 139 -6.34 -11.11 -8.64
N VAL A 140 -5.31 -10.76 -9.42
CA VAL A 140 -4.52 -9.54 -9.24
C VAL A 140 -4.59 -8.74 -10.53
N THR A 141 -5.07 -7.51 -10.42
CA THR A 141 -5.05 -6.55 -11.53
C THR A 141 -3.74 -5.76 -11.48
N VAL A 142 -2.95 -5.87 -12.54
CA VAL A 142 -1.67 -5.16 -12.70
C VAL A 142 -1.87 -3.98 -13.63
N THR A 143 -1.51 -2.79 -13.15
CA THR A 143 -1.59 -1.56 -13.93
C THR A 143 -0.34 -1.33 -14.77
N PRO A 144 -0.39 -0.49 -15.83
CA PRO A 144 0.82 -0.10 -16.54
C PRO A 144 1.86 0.53 -15.59
N GLY A 145 3.10 0.04 -15.66
CA GLY A 145 4.22 0.68 -14.99
C GLY A 145 4.68 1.95 -15.71
N LYS A 146 5.59 2.69 -15.08
CA LYS A 146 6.15 3.91 -15.68
C LYS A 146 6.78 3.57 -17.03
N LYS A 147 6.42 4.31 -18.09
CA LYS A 147 7.21 4.30 -19.32
C LYS A 147 8.56 4.87 -18.94
N THR A 148 9.58 4.02 -18.88
CA THR A 148 10.96 4.50 -18.91
C THR A 148 11.05 5.28 -20.21
N ALA A 149 11.25 6.60 -20.14
CA ALA A 149 11.50 7.38 -21.33
C ALA A 149 12.72 6.74 -22.00
N THR A 150 12.51 6.19 -23.20
CA THR A 150 13.60 5.83 -24.09
C THR A 150 14.46 7.08 -24.22
N VAL A 151 15.66 7.07 -23.63
CA VAL A 151 16.67 8.07 -23.95
C VAL A 151 16.89 7.95 -25.46
N PRO A 152 16.55 8.97 -26.27
CA PRO A 152 16.86 8.91 -27.68
C PRO A 152 18.37 8.86 -27.81
N SER A 153 18.87 7.79 -28.43
CA SER A 153 20.25 7.72 -28.92
C SER A 153 20.54 8.98 -29.75
N PRO A 154 21.65 9.69 -29.52
CA PRO A 154 21.91 10.95 -30.20
C PRO A 154 22.37 10.67 -31.62
N ALA A 155 21.46 10.81 -32.58
CA ALA A 155 21.84 11.05 -33.97
C ALA A 155 20.72 11.78 -34.73
N THR A 156 21.12 12.91 -35.31
CA THR A 156 20.45 13.67 -36.39
C THR A 156 19.48 14.77 -35.93
N GLU A 157 20.12 15.82 -35.44
CA GLU A 157 19.84 17.23 -35.69
C GLU A 157 18.99 17.49 -36.95
N HIS A 158 17.77 18.00 -36.76
CA HIS A 158 17.06 18.77 -37.78
C HIS A 158 16.58 20.08 -37.16
N ARG A 159 17.36 21.11 -37.47
CA ARG A 159 17.16 22.54 -37.19
C ARG A 159 15.83 23.03 -37.76
N PHE A 160 14.97 23.62 -36.92
CA PHE A 160 14.01 24.63 -37.39
C PHE A 160 13.75 25.72 -36.34
N ASN A 161 14.25 26.91 -36.70
CA ASN A 161 14.01 28.28 -36.25
C ASN A 161 13.54 28.58 -34.82
N GLN A 162 14.48 29.18 -34.07
CA GLN A 162 14.22 30.16 -33.02
C GLN A 162 13.62 31.43 -33.64
N GLN A 163 12.43 31.82 -33.17
CA GLN A 163 12.00 33.21 -33.25
C GLN A 163 12.20 33.83 -31.87
N SER A 164 13.17 34.73 -31.83
CA SER A 164 13.52 35.59 -30.72
C SER A 164 12.47 36.67 -30.57
N GLU A 165 11.84 36.77 -29.40
CA GLU A 165 11.31 38.03 -28.91
C GLU A 165 11.95 38.29 -27.55
N SER A 166 12.62 39.44 -27.50
CA SER A 166 13.40 39.94 -26.39
C SER A 166 12.49 40.49 -25.31
N PHE A 167 12.78 40.23 -24.05
CA PHE A 167 12.45 41.19 -23.01
C PHE A 167 13.62 41.28 -22.02
N SER A 168 14.13 42.51 -21.92
CA SER A 168 15.34 42.91 -21.22
C SER A 168 15.21 42.74 -19.71
N GLU A 169 16.24 42.15 -19.12
CA GLU A 169 16.59 42.33 -17.72
C GLU A 169 17.25 43.69 -17.55
N GLU A 170 16.67 44.56 -16.73
CA GLU A 170 17.35 45.75 -16.20
C GLU A 170 17.70 45.48 -14.74
N ASP A 171 19.00 45.28 -14.52
CA ASP A 171 19.66 45.19 -13.22
C ASP A 171 20.03 46.60 -12.76
N THR A 172 19.63 47.00 -11.56
CA THR A 172 20.38 47.99 -10.77
C THR A 172 20.19 47.78 -9.26
N ALA A 173 21.06 46.93 -8.72
CA ALA A 173 22.02 47.26 -7.66
C ALA A 173 21.60 47.30 -6.14
N PRO A 174 22.58 47.12 -5.22
CA PRO A 174 22.39 46.52 -3.90
C PRO A 174 22.79 47.41 -2.69
N SER A 175 22.14 47.21 -1.53
CA SER A 175 22.55 47.62 -0.16
C SER A 175 21.35 47.34 0.76
N GLU A 176 21.39 46.82 1.99
CA GLU A 176 22.41 46.56 3.01
C GLU A 176 21.79 45.57 4.04
N PRO A 177 22.56 45.08 5.03
CA PRO A 177 22.24 43.94 5.88
C PRO A 177 21.67 44.30 7.27
N GLN A 178 21.16 43.27 7.95
CA GLN A 178 20.88 43.17 9.40
C GLN A 178 19.70 44.05 9.91
N LEU A 179 18.84 43.68 10.86
CA LEU A 179 18.86 42.75 11.99
C LEU A 179 17.40 42.37 12.37
N LEU A 180 17.26 41.26 13.09
CA LEU A 180 16.29 41.04 14.18
C LEU A 180 14.78 41.19 13.88
N GLN A 181 14.11 40.04 13.75
CA GLN A 181 12.96 39.78 14.62
C GLN A 181 12.77 38.27 14.88
N TRP A 182 13.59 37.77 15.80
CA TRP A 182 13.31 36.56 16.58
C TRP A 182 12.29 36.89 17.68
N TRP A 183 11.05 36.43 17.53
CA TRP A 183 10.02 36.27 18.58
C TRP A 183 8.86 35.49 17.91
N LEU A 184 8.42 34.29 18.29
CA LEU A 184 8.11 33.74 19.62
C LEU A 184 8.21 32.19 19.61
N PRO A 185 8.88 31.58 20.59
CA PRO A 185 8.58 30.22 21.04
C PRO A 185 8.02 30.28 22.47
N VAL A 186 6.73 30.60 22.64
CA VAL A 186 6.02 30.36 23.91
C VAL A 186 4.55 30.12 23.60
N GLY A 187 4.09 28.86 23.72
CA GLY A 187 2.66 28.59 23.53
C GLY A 187 2.17 27.16 23.62
N ILE A 188 3.02 26.12 23.77
CA ILE A 188 2.53 24.73 23.94
C ILE A 188 3.41 23.92 24.91
N PHE A 189 3.65 24.43 26.11
CA PHE A 189 4.25 23.62 27.19
C PHE A 189 3.49 23.69 28.54
N ALA A 190 2.26 24.22 28.56
CA ALA A 190 1.48 24.40 29.79
C ALA A 190 0.26 23.45 29.94
N LEU A 191 0.03 22.49 29.04
CA LEU A 191 -1.14 21.59 29.10
C LEU A 191 -0.81 20.09 29.25
N VAL A 192 0.37 19.74 29.78
CA VAL A 192 0.71 18.33 30.08
C VAL A 192 0.91 18.06 31.58
N ILE A 193 1.10 19.10 32.42
CA ILE A 193 1.37 18.89 33.86
C ILE A 193 0.10 18.90 34.73
N LEU A 194 -1.03 19.43 34.24
CA LEU A 194 -2.31 19.38 34.98
C LEU A 194 -3.13 18.09 34.77
N GLY A 195 -2.86 17.30 33.73
CA GLY A 195 -3.59 16.05 33.45
C GLY A 195 -3.15 14.86 34.29
N ILE A 196 -1.89 14.82 34.72
CA ILE A 196 -1.31 13.66 35.43
C ILE A 196 -1.74 13.63 36.91
N ALA A 197 -1.99 14.80 37.53
CA ALA A 197 -2.43 14.87 38.93
C ALA A 197 -3.84 14.30 39.15
N SER A 198 -4.73 14.41 38.15
CA SER A 198 -6.14 14.00 38.26
C SER A 198 -6.32 12.47 38.26
N VAL A 199 -5.47 11.73 37.55
CA VAL A 199 -5.60 10.26 37.42
C VAL A 199 -5.07 9.52 38.65
N LEU A 200 -4.11 10.10 39.38
CA LEU A 200 -3.57 9.49 40.61
C LEU A 200 -4.52 9.62 41.81
N LEU A 201 -5.42 10.60 41.82
CA LEU A 201 -6.41 10.76 42.88
C LEU A 201 -7.61 9.81 42.73
N TRP A 202 -7.96 9.38 41.51
CA TRP A 202 -9.05 8.41 41.30
C TRP A 202 -8.70 6.99 41.74
N LYS A 203 -7.45 6.54 41.55
CA LYS A 203 -7.03 5.19 41.96
C LYS A 203 -7.00 4.97 43.48
N LYS A 204 -6.98 6.03 44.30
CA LYS A 204 -7.02 5.89 45.77
C LYS A 204 -8.44 5.85 46.36
N ALA A 205 -9.46 6.27 45.62
CA ALA A 205 -10.82 6.41 46.15
C ALA A 205 -11.71 5.17 45.99
N THR A 206 -11.36 4.24 45.08
CA THR A 206 -12.16 3.02 44.82
C THR A 206 -11.60 1.75 45.45
N GLY A 207 -10.47 1.85 46.16
CA GLY A 207 -9.80 0.74 46.84
C GLY A 207 -9.98 0.73 48.35
N LYS A 208 -11.18 1.03 48.88
CA LYS A 208 -11.53 0.73 50.28
C LYS A 208 -13.03 0.77 50.54
N ARG A 209 -13.72 -0.32 50.20
CA ARG A 209 -14.70 -1.05 51.02
C ARG A 209 -15.34 -2.14 50.19
#